data_AF-A0A1H1PG26-F1
#
_entry.id   AF-A0A1H1PG26-F1
#
_cell.length_a   1.000
_cell.length_b   1.000
_cell.length_c   1.000
_cell.angle_alpha   90.00
_cell.angle_beta   90.00
_cell.angle_gamma   90.00
#
_symmetry.space_group_name_H-M   'P 1'
#
loop_
_entity.id
_entity.type
_entity.pdbx_description
1 polymer ?
#
loop_
_entity_poly.entity_id
_entity_poly.type
_entity_poly.pdbx_seq_one_letter_code
_entity_poly.pdbx_strand_id
1 'polypeptide(L)'
;MSPPVICFGQQPCGFFPRRFLQAKFVTARRLQAEIGGEIVFFLHDSDHDCRETQTTLRHLKTDQPQTFNFTFANKLQRKFSPLFLKRIPADWPASTARQLPNFVATRWVDAFKQVSATNVADFCLEMYRRMELLDGIRVVRSGDPAVRRAACDIPDCFVDVPHEGEVVRARLIDGALKLHEGGASYIDLLRIDFAKEQVSPTRDSRLRWMQSVIHCTHYICGAGEQAYLNPADAPEITFVPRDTIDRSDEAYTDLPS
;
A
#
# COMPACT_ATOMS: atom_id res chain seq x y z
N MET A 1 -17.99 -7.29 25.47
CA MET A 1 -16.66 -7.20 24.84
C MET A 1 -16.84 -6.61 23.47
N SER A 2 -15.97 -5.70 23.02
CA SER A 2 -16.01 -5.21 21.64
C SER A 2 -15.72 -6.35 20.67
N PRO A 3 -16.36 -6.39 19.49
CA PRO A 3 -16.09 -7.42 18.49
C PRO A 3 -14.61 -7.36 18.04
N PRO A 4 -13.99 -8.49 17.64
CA PRO A 4 -12.63 -8.49 17.14
C PRO A 4 -12.45 -7.58 15.92
N VAL A 5 -11.28 -6.96 15.82
CA VAL A 5 -10.85 -6.16 14.68
C VAL A 5 -9.58 -6.79 14.15
N ILE A 6 -9.68 -7.45 12.99
CA ILE A 6 -8.60 -8.18 12.33
C ILE A 6 -7.99 -7.25 11.28
N CYS A 7 -6.77 -6.78 11.52
CA CYS A 7 -6.11 -5.81 10.65
C CYS A 7 -4.88 -6.40 9.95
N PHE A 8 -4.57 -5.86 8.79
CA PHE A 8 -3.26 -5.98 8.17
C PHE A 8 -2.94 -4.74 7.35
N GLY A 9 -1.67 -4.37 7.32
CA GLY A 9 -1.16 -3.26 6.54
C GLY A 9 -0.49 -3.70 5.25
N GLN A 10 -0.63 -2.93 4.17
CA GLN A 10 0.22 -3.06 2.98
C GLN A 10 0.20 -1.78 2.13
N GLN A 11 1.32 -1.44 1.50
CA GLN A 11 1.35 -0.44 0.43
C GLN A 11 0.57 -0.94 -0.79
N PRO A 12 0.11 -0.06 -1.70
CA PRO A 12 -0.24 -0.49 -3.06
C PRO A 12 0.92 -1.30 -3.67
N CYS A 13 0.71 -2.61 -3.86
CA CYS A 13 1.78 -3.53 -4.24
C CYS A 13 1.47 -4.28 -5.55
N GLY A 14 1.36 -3.50 -6.63
CA GLY A 14 1.02 -3.97 -7.97
C GLY A 14 -0.45 -3.76 -8.31
N PHE A 15 -0.74 -3.49 -9.59
CA PHE A 15 -2.13 -3.39 -10.07
C PHE A 15 -2.85 -4.74 -10.04
N PHE A 16 -2.12 -5.85 -10.15
CA PHE A 16 -2.53 -7.12 -9.55
C PHE A 16 -1.73 -7.25 -8.25
N PRO A 17 -2.37 -7.55 -7.11
CA PRO A 17 -1.69 -7.56 -5.83
C PRO A 17 -0.65 -8.68 -5.81
N ARG A 18 0.51 -8.43 -5.20
CA ARG A 18 1.47 -9.49 -4.92
C ARG A 18 0.83 -10.62 -4.09
N ARG A 19 1.29 -11.85 -4.34
CA ARG A 19 0.80 -13.07 -3.69
C ARG A 19 0.84 -12.98 -2.16
N PHE A 20 1.85 -12.35 -1.56
CA PHE A 20 1.86 -12.17 -0.11
C PHE A 20 0.70 -11.33 0.44
N LEU A 21 0.17 -10.36 -0.35
CA LEU A 21 -0.98 -9.55 0.07
C LEU A 21 -2.25 -10.40 -0.03
N GLN A 22 -2.37 -11.22 -1.08
CA GLN A 22 -3.46 -12.20 -1.16
C GLN A 22 -3.43 -13.17 0.02
N ALA A 23 -2.26 -13.65 0.43
CA ALA A 23 -2.14 -14.51 1.61
C ALA A 23 -2.62 -13.80 2.90
N LYS A 24 -2.37 -12.50 3.07
CA LYS A 24 -2.95 -11.72 4.18
C LYS A 24 -4.48 -11.70 4.12
N PHE A 25 -5.08 -11.49 2.95
CA PHE A 25 -6.54 -11.54 2.77
C PHE A 25 -7.11 -12.92 3.16
N VAL A 26 -6.49 -14.01 2.70
CA VAL A 26 -6.93 -15.38 3.03
C VAL A 26 -6.83 -15.65 4.53
N THR A 27 -5.69 -15.33 5.15
CA THR A 27 -5.50 -15.49 6.59
C THR A 27 -6.52 -14.67 7.39
N ALA A 28 -6.85 -13.46 6.93
CA ALA A 28 -7.86 -12.61 7.59
C ALA A 28 -9.24 -13.23 7.55
N ARG A 29 -9.65 -13.75 6.38
CA ARG A 29 -10.96 -14.40 6.23
C ARG A 29 -11.04 -15.69 7.04
N ARG A 30 -9.98 -16.49 7.05
CA ARG A 30 -9.91 -17.70 7.87
C ARG A 30 -10.06 -17.35 9.35
N LEU A 31 -9.30 -16.37 9.84
CA LEU A 31 -9.39 -15.93 11.23
C LEU A 31 -10.77 -15.35 11.55
N GLN A 32 -11.35 -14.54 10.68
CA GLN A 32 -12.70 -13.99 10.85
C GLN A 32 -13.75 -15.11 10.95
N ALA A 33 -13.62 -16.19 10.18
CA ALA A 33 -14.52 -17.34 10.29
C ALA A 33 -14.39 -18.07 11.64
N GLU A 34 -13.21 -18.04 12.27
CA GLU A 34 -12.93 -18.65 13.57
C GLU A 34 -13.44 -17.79 14.74
N ILE A 35 -13.23 -16.46 14.69
CA ILE A 35 -13.46 -15.57 15.85
C ILE A 35 -14.53 -14.49 15.63
N GLY A 36 -15.09 -14.38 14.42
CA GLY A 36 -15.97 -13.28 14.02
C GLY A 36 -15.24 -11.94 13.88
N GLY A 37 -16.00 -10.85 13.94
CA GLY A 37 -15.45 -9.49 13.90
C GLY A 37 -15.35 -8.87 12.50
N GLU A 38 -14.69 -7.72 12.41
CA GLU A 38 -14.45 -7.02 11.14
C GLU A 38 -13.02 -7.23 10.63
N ILE A 39 -12.85 -7.24 9.30
CA ILE A 39 -11.54 -7.21 8.67
C ILE A 39 -11.24 -5.78 8.20
N VAL A 40 -10.05 -5.29 8.55
CA VAL A 40 -9.57 -3.96 8.19
C VAL A 40 -8.28 -4.06 7.38
N PHE A 41 -8.34 -3.66 6.12
CA PHE A 41 -7.15 -3.47 5.30
C PHE A 41 -6.64 -2.04 5.46
N PHE A 42 -5.49 -1.89 6.11
CA PHE A 42 -4.82 -0.60 6.25
C PHE A 42 -3.85 -0.35 5.08
N LEU A 43 -4.30 0.41 4.09
CA LEU A 43 -3.53 0.74 2.90
C LEU A 43 -2.49 1.83 3.21
N HIS A 44 -1.21 1.51 3.08
CA HIS A 44 -0.08 2.44 3.26
C HIS A 44 0.20 3.28 2.01
N ASP A 45 -0.84 3.88 1.43
CA ASP A 45 -0.74 4.72 0.23
C ASP A 45 -0.06 6.09 0.43
N SER A 46 0.18 6.49 1.68
CA SER A 46 1.03 7.64 2.00
C SER A 46 2.49 7.38 1.71
N ASP A 47 2.95 6.13 1.62
CA ASP A 47 4.32 5.84 1.18
C ASP A 47 4.55 6.38 -0.25
N HIS A 48 5.81 6.64 -0.62
CA HIS A 48 6.18 7.17 -1.93
C HIS A 48 6.99 6.17 -2.77
N ASP A 49 7.36 5.00 -2.25
CA ASP A 49 8.18 4.05 -3.01
C ASP A 49 7.42 3.40 -4.18
N CYS A 50 7.74 3.82 -5.41
CA CYS A 50 7.13 3.27 -6.61
C CYS A 50 7.65 1.88 -7.01
N ARG A 51 8.67 1.35 -6.32
CA ARG A 51 9.14 -0.04 -6.56
C ARG A 51 8.16 -1.05 -5.99
N GLU A 52 7.45 -0.67 -4.93
CA GLU A 52 6.44 -1.54 -4.33
C GLU A 52 5.28 -1.80 -5.29
N THR A 53 4.99 -0.88 -6.22
CA THR A 53 3.88 -1.00 -7.18
C THR A 53 4.21 -1.86 -8.40
N GLN A 54 5.39 -2.50 -8.42
CA GLN A 54 5.75 -3.45 -9.47
C GLN A 54 4.81 -4.67 -9.46
N THR A 55 4.33 -5.03 -10.64
CA THR A 55 3.49 -6.21 -10.91
C THR A 55 4.29 -7.21 -11.74
N THR A 56 4.78 -8.28 -11.12
CA THR A 56 5.49 -9.35 -11.84
C THR A 56 4.51 -10.45 -12.25
N LEU A 57 4.37 -10.70 -13.55
CA LEU A 57 3.48 -11.71 -14.12
C LEU A 57 4.28 -12.72 -14.93
N ARG A 58 3.80 -13.96 -15.05
CA ARG A 58 4.44 -14.98 -15.89
C ARG A 58 3.76 -15.10 -17.24
N HIS A 59 4.55 -15.20 -18.29
CA HIS A 59 4.05 -15.39 -19.63
C HIS A 59 3.39 -16.76 -19.77
N LEU A 60 2.12 -16.81 -20.18
CA LEU A 60 1.29 -18.02 -20.17
C LEU A 60 1.88 -19.20 -20.97
N LYS A 61 2.67 -18.93 -22.01
CA LYS A 61 3.28 -19.98 -22.86
C LYS A 61 4.69 -20.41 -22.43
N THR A 62 5.46 -19.52 -21.81
CA THR A 62 6.90 -19.74 -21.58
C THR A 62 7.26 -19.79 -20.09
N ASP A 63 6.29 -19.47 -19.23
CA ASP A 63 6.43 -19.33 -17.78
C ASP A 63 7.50 -18.30 -17.34
N GLN A 64 8.03 -17.50 -18.26
CA GLN A 64 9.04 -16.50 -17.93
C GLN A 64 8.41 -15.29 -17.22
N PRO A 65 8.99 -14.81 -16.11
CA PRO A 65 8.48 -13.65 -15.39
C PRO A 65 8.81 -12.35 -16.15
N GLN A 66 7.83 -11.45 -16.19
CA GLN A 66 7.97 -10.08 -16.68
C GLN A 66 7.41 -9.10 -15.64
N THR A 67 8.19 -8.08 -15.32
CA THR A 67 7.78 -7.04 -14.37
C THR A 67 7.21 -5.83 -15.11
N PHE A 68 5.99 -5.46 -14.76
CA PHE A 68 5.32 -4.23 -15.16
C PHE A 68 5.36 -3.22 -14.02
N ASN A 69 5.31 -1.94 -14.35
CA ASN A 69 5.08 -0.89 -13.37
C ASN A 69 4.30 0.26 -14.00
N PHE A 70 3.73 1.11 -13.15
CA PHE A 70 3.17 2.39 -13.58
C PHE A 70 4.26 3.26 -14.20
N THR A 71 3.89 4.02 -15.22
CA THR A 71 4.59 5.27 -15.55
C THR A 71 3.97 6.41 -14.76
N PHE A 72 4.71 7.51 -14.62
CA PHE A 72 4.34 8.62 -13.77
C PHE A 72 4.35 9.90 -14.58
N ALA A 73 3.47 10.84 -14.24
CA ALA A 73 3.36 12.12 -14.94
C ALA A 73 4.68 12.91 -15.01
N ASN A 74 5.55 12.78 -14.01
CA ASN A 74 6.91 13.33 -14.06
C ASN A 74 7.89 12.63 -13.08
N LYS A 75 9.17 12.99 -13.17
CA LYS A 75 10.26 12.44 -12.35
C LYS A 75 10.10 12.77 -10.87
N LEU A 76 9.58 13.95 -10.55
CA LEU A 76 9.42 14.41 -9.17
C LEU A 76 8.38 13.55 -8.45
N GLN A 77 7.22 13.35 -9.06
CA GLN A 77 6.19 12.45 -8.55
C GLN A 77 6.70 11.02 -8.41
N ARG A 78 7.39 10.50 -9.44
CA ARG A 78 7.97 9.15 -9.39
C ARG A 78 8.84 8.98 -8.15
N LYS A 79 9.70 9.95 -7.84
CA LYS A 79 10.64 9.88 -6.71
C LYS A 79 9.99 10.13 -5.36
N PHE A 80 9.17 11.16 -5.22
CA PHE A 80 8.91 11.73 -3.89
C PHE A 80 7.43 11.89 -3.52
N SER A 81 6.51 11.90 -4.50
CA SER A 81 5.08 12.05 -4.16
C SER A 81 4.52 10.78 -3.52
N PRO A 82 3.63 10.90 -2.52
CA PRO A 82 2.85 9.77 -2.01
C PRO A 82 2.12 9.00 -3.13
N LEU A 83 1.95 7.69 -2.97
CA LEU A 83 1.29 6.82 -3.94
C LEU A 83 -0.15 7.24 -4.26
N PHE A 84 -0.86 7.83 -3.29
CA PHE A 84 -2.22 8.38 -3.52
C PHE A 84 -2.25 9.66 -4.37
N LEU A 85 -1.10 10.31 -4.60
CA LEU A 85 -0.97 11.50 -5.46
C LEU A 85 -0.20 11.24 -6.76
N LYS A 86 0.49 10.09 -6.88
CA LYS A 86 1.23 9.73 -8.09
C LYS A 86 0.27 9.50 -9.26
N ARG A 87 0.25 10.46 -10.19
CA ARG A 87 -0.61 10.45 -11.38
C ARG A 87 -0.07 9.52 -12.46
N ILE A 88 -1.00 8.82 -13.10
CA ILE A 88 -0.76 7.88 -14.20
C ILE A 88 -1.00 8.63 -15.53
N PRO A 89 -0.07 8.61 -16.49
CA PRO A 89 -0.29 9.15 -17.83
C PRO A 89 -1.48 8.48 -18.54
N ALA A 90 -2.30 9.25 -19.25
CA ALA A 90 -3.57 8.79 -19.83
C ALA A 90 -3.41 7.67 -20.88
N ASP A 91 -2.25 7.59 -21.53
CA ASP A 91 -1.91 6.57 -22.54
C ASP A 91 -1.41 5.24 -21.92
N TRP A 92 -0.97 5.27 -20.65
CA TRP A 92 -0.41 4.11 -19.96
C TRP A 92 -1.40 2.93 -19.83
N PRO A 93 -2.67 3.12 -19.43
CA PRO A 93 -3.59 1.98 -19.29
C PRO A 93 -3.80 1.24 -20.61
N ALA A 94 -4.05 1.97 -21.70
CA ALA A 94 -4.24 1.36 -23.03
C ALA A 94 -2.96 0.64 -23.51
N SER A 95 -1.79 1.21 -23.26
CA SER A 95 -0.51 0.59 -23.62
C SER A 95 -0.21 -0.69 -22.84
N THR A 96 -0.50 -0.68 -21.53
CA THR A 96 -0.31 -1.84 -20.65
C THR A 96 -1.31 -2.95 -20.98
N ALA A 97 -2.59 -2.60 -21.17
CA ALA A 97 -3.65 -3.56 -21.47
C ALA A 97 -3.40 -4.38 -22.76
N ARG A 98 -2.70 -3.82 -23.75
CA ARG A 98 -2.31 -4.56 -24.98
C ARG A 98 -1.34 -5.70 -24.73
N GLN A 99 -0.56 -5.64 -23.66
CA GLN A 99 0.45 -6.65 -23.33
C GLN A 99 -0.11 -7.78 -22.47
N LEU A 100 -1.12 -7.48 -21.64
CA LEU A 100 -1.69 -8.40 -20.65
C LEU A 100 -2.23 -9.75 -21.18
N PRO A 101 -2.77 -9.89 -22.41
CA PRO A 101 -3.26 -11.19 -22.90
C PRO A 101 -2.21 -12.31 -22.95
N ASN A 102 -0.92 -11.96 -22.92
CA ASN A 102 0.16 -12.93 -22.85
C ASN A 102 0.44 -13.44 -21.42
N PHE A 103 -0.18 -12.84 -20.40
CA PHE A 103 0.16 -13.04 -18.98
C PHE A 103 -1.02 -13.45 -18.11
N VAL A 104 -2.24 -13.04 -18.46
CA VAL A 104 -3.43 -13.24 -17.64
C VAL A 104 -4.63 -13.66 -18.47
N ALA A 105 -5.59 -14.33 -17.83
CA ALA A 105 -6.86 -14.68 -18.44
C ALA A 105 -7.64 -13.43 -18.90
N THR A 106 -8.49 -13.59 -19.93
CA THR A 106 -9.28 -12.51 -20.55
C THR A 106 -10.06 -11.67 -19.54
N ARG A 107 -10.69 -12.30 -18.54
CA ARG A 107 -11.43 -11.59 -17.48
C ARG A 107 -10.59 -10.53 -16.75
N TRP A 108 -9.28 -10.77 -16.58
CA TRP A 108 -8.38 -9.84 -15.91
C TRP A 108 -7.92 -8.72 -16.82
N VAL A 109 -7.81 -9.00 -18.12
CA VAL A 109 -7.63 -7.94 -19.13
C VAL A 109 -8.85 -7.03 -19.16
N ASP A 110 -10.05 -7.60 -19.12
CA ASP A 110 -11.31 -6.85 -19.14
C ASP A 110 -11.51 -6.05 -17.85
N ALA A 111 -11.24 -6.65 -16.68
CA ALA A 111 -11.23 -5.94 -15.40
C ALA A 111 -10.26 -4.75 -15.42
N PHE A 112 -9.03 -4.94 -15.91
CA PHE A 112 -8.03 -3.89 -16.03
C PHE A 112 -8.49 -2.74 -16.92
N LYS A 113 -9.09 -3.04 -18.07
CA LYS A 113 -9.60 -2.01 -19.02
C LYS A 113 -10.74 -1.18 -18.45
N GLN A 114 -11.46 -1.69 -17.46
CA GLN A 114 -12.56 -0.97 -16.82
C GLN A 114 -12.09 -0.06 -15.67
N VAL A 115 -10.81 -0.12 -15.29
CA VAL A 115 -10.26 0.79 -14.27
C VAL A 115 -10.23 2.22 -14.78
N SER A 116 -10.78 3.13 -13.97
CA SER A 116 -10.91 4.57 -14.30
C SER A 116 -10.01 5.47 -13.46
N ALA A 117 -9.44 4.94 -12.39
CA ALA A 117 -8.55 5.68 -11.51
C ALA A 117 -7.32 6.25 -12.23
N THR A 118 -6.98 7.50 -11.89
CA THR A 118 -5.89 8.27 -12.52
C THR A 118 -4.65 8.39 -11.64
N ASN A 119 -4.66 7.81 -10.44
CA ASN A 119 -3.51 7.70 -9.55
C ASN A 119 -3.25 6.24 -9.15
N VAL A 120 -2.03 5.97 -8.72
CA VAL A 120 -1.54 4.61 -8.48
C VAL A 120 -2.28 3.88 -7.36
N ALA A 121 -2.51 4.53 -6.22
CA ALA A 121 -3.18 3.89 -5.09
C ALA A 121 -4.63 3.51 -5.43
N ASP A 122 -5.36 4.42 -6.07
CA ASP A 122 -6.75 4.18 -6.46
C ASP A 122 -6.85 3.14 -7.58
N PHE A 123 -5.90 3.12 -8.53
CA PHE A 123 -5.83 2.10 -9.57
C PHE A 123 -5.68 0.71 -8.97
N CYS A 124 -4.76 0.55 -8.01
CA CYS A 124 -4.58 -0.72 -7.31
C CYS A 124 -5.84 -1.11 -6.54
N LEU A 125 -6.45 -0.19 -5.77
CA LEU A 125 -7.68 -0.48 -5.04
C LEU A 125 -8.85 -0.86 -5.96
N GLU A 126 -9.03 -0.17 -7.08
CA GLU A 126 -10.09 -0.51 -8.04
C GLU A 126 -9.86 -1.91 -8.62
N MET A 127 -8.63 -2.26 -8.97
CA MET A 127 -8.30 -3.62 -9.38
C MET A 127 -8.61 -4.65 -8.29
N TYR A 128 -8.23 -4.38 -7.05
CA TYR A 128 -8.45 -5.33 -5.94
C TYR A 128 -9.95 -5.54 -5.69
N ARG A 129 -10.78 -4.51 -5.86
CA ARG A 129 -12.25 -4.63 -5.83
C ARG A 129 -12.78 -5.49 -6.97
N ARG A 130 -12.28 -5.28 -8.20
CA ARG A 130 -12.67 -6.08 -9.37
C ARG A 130 -12.24 -7.54 -9.29
N MET A 131 -11.27 -7.83 -8.42
CA MET A 131 -10.85 -9.19 -8.07
C MET A 131 -11.58 -9.72 -6.83
N GLU A 132 -12.60 -9.01 -6.31
CA GLU A 132 -13.42 -9.42 -5.16
C GLU A 132 -12.62 -9.62 -3.86
N LEU A 133 -11.40 -9.07 -3.80
CA LEU A 133 -10.52 -9.24 -2.64
C LEU A 133 -11.01 -8.41 -1.45
N LEU A 134 -11.75 -7.32 -1.71
CA LEU A 134 -12.14 -6.33 -0.70
C LEU A 134 -13.58 -6.53 -0.16
N ASP A 135 -14.27 -7.59 -0.57
CA ASP A 135 -15.67 -7.81 -0.17
C ASP A 135 -15.81 -8.04 1.34
N GLY A 136 -16.62 -7.22 2.00
CA GLY A 136 -16.77 -7.24 3.45
C GLY A 136 -15.53 -6.76 4.22
N ILE A 137 -14.58 -6.09 3.55
CA ILE A 137 -13.35 -5.56 4.16
C ILE A 137 -13.43 -4.03 4.22
N ARG A 138 -13.21 -3.48 5.42
CA ARG A 138 -13.06 -2.03 5.60
C ARG A 138 -11.66 -1.60 5.16
N VAL A 139 -11.59 -0.69 4.19
CA VAL A 139 -10.31 -0.11 3.75
C VAL A 139 -10.06 1.19 4.52
N VAL A 140 -8.92 1.27 5.22
CA VAL A 140 -8.44 2.48 5.90
C VAL A 140 -7.18 2.96 5.21
N ARG A 141 -7.12 4.22 4.81
CA ARG A 141 -6.02 4.76 4.02
C ARG A 141 -5.11 5.65 4.87
N SER A 142 -3.82 5.40 4.82
CA SER A 142 -2.82 6.25 5.49
C SER A 142 -2.72 7.67 4.90
N GLY A 143 -3.16 7.86 3.65
CA GLY A 143 -3.29 9.16 2.98
C GLY A 143 -4.54 9.95 3.35
N ASP A 144 -5.51 9.36 4.06
CA ASP A 144 -6.77 10.03 4.41
C ASP A 144 -6.54 11.11 5.49
N PRO A 145 -6.86 12.39 5.23
CA PRO A 145 -6.75 13.47 6.21
C PRO A 145 -7.46 13.20 7.53
N ALA A 146 -8.61 12.50 7.52
CA ALA A 146 -9.35 12.17 8.74
C ALA A 146 -8.60 11.16 9.62
N VAL A 147 -8.01 10.12 9.00
CA VAL A 147 -7.15 9.15 9.69
C VAL A 147 -5.95 9.87 10.30
N ARG A 148 -5.31 10.75 9.54
CA ARG A 148 -4.13 11.49 10.00
C ARG A 148 -4.43 12.41 11.18
N ARG A 149 -5.56 13.15 11.15
CA ARG A 149 -6.02 13.96 12.28
C ARG A 149 -6.25 13.14 13.56
N ALA A 150 -6.89 11.98 13.42
CA ALA A 150 -7.27 11.14 14.54
C ALA A 150 -6.08 10.40 15.18
N ALA A 151 -5.06 10.08 14.39
CA ALA A 151 -3.90 9.31 14.85
C ALA A 151 -3.11 10.02 15.96
N CYS A 152 -2.36 9.28 16.78
CA CYS A 152 -1.48 9.88 17.78
C CYS A 152 -0.35 10.68 17.14
N ASP A 153 0.20 11.64 17.87
CA ASP A 153 1.39 12.37 17.43
C ASP A 153 2.63 11.48 17.43
N ILE A 154 3.50 11.70 16.45
CA ILE A 154 4.72 10.95 16.21
C ILE A 154 5.88 11.91 15.87
N PRO A 155 7.03 11.82 16.55
CA PRO A 155 8.14 12.75 16.36
C PRO A 155 8.97 12.44 15.10
N ASP A 156 9.21 11.16 14.79
CA ASP A 156 9.81 10.72 13.52
C ASP A 156 8.69 10.44 12.52
N CYS A 157 8.55 11.35 11.55
CA CYS A 157 7.45 11.34 10.61
C CYS A 157 7.86 11.88 9.24
N PHE A 158 6.96 11.70 8.29
CA PHE A 158 6.97 12.38 7.00
C PHE A 158 5.86 13.41 6.94
N VAL A 159 6.08 14.46 6.15
CA VAL A 159 5.15 15.55 5.92
C VAL A 159 4.98 15.74 4.41
N ASP A 160 3.73 15.75 3.97
CA ASP A 160 3.36 16.07 2.59
C ASP A 160 3.40 17.60 2.40
N VAL A 161 4.32 18.09 1.56
CA VAL A 161 4.57 19.52 1.35
C VAL A 161 4.64 19.88 -0.14
N PRO A 162 4.24 21.10 -0.53
CA PRO A 162 4.40 21.57 -1.90
C PRO A 162 5.89 21.77 -2.25
N HIS A 163 6.28 21.30 -3.43
CA HIS A 163 7.62 21.50 -3.98
C HIS A 163 7.56 21.41 -5.51
N GLU A 164 8.07 22.43 -6.20
CA GLU A 164 8.14 22.50 -7.67
C GLU A 164 6.80 22.17 -8.40
N GLY A 165 5.67 22.62 -7.83
CA GLY A 165 4.35 22.41 -8.41
C GLY A 165 3.73 21.04 -8.13
N GLU A 166 4.38 20.19 -7.35
CA GLU A 166 3.85 18.90 -6.88
C GLU A 166 3.77 18.87 -5.34
N VAL A 167 3.13 17.84 -4.80
CA VAL A 167 3.21 17.49 -3.38
C VAL A 167 4.20 16.35 -3.21
N VAL A 168 5.18 16.53 -2.34
CA VAL A 168 6.23 15.57 -2.04
C VAL A 168 6.19 15.15 -0.58
N ARG A 169 6.57 13.90 -0.30
CA ARG A 169 6.63 13.34 1.05
C ARG A 169 8.04 13.53 1.64
N ALA A 170 8.23 14.60 2.39
CA ALA A 170 9.50 14.92 3.02
C ALA A 170 9.61 14.32 4.41
N ARG A 171 10.78 13.79 4.78
CA ARG A 171 11.02 13.35 6.16
C ARG A 171 11.34 14.55 7.03
N LEU A 172 10.79 14.58 8.25
CA LEU A 172 11.16 15.55 9.26
C LEU A 172 12.40 15.04 10.01
N ILE A 173 13.55 15.69 9.84
CA ILE A 173 14.82 15.34 10.50
C ILE A 173 15.35 16.60 11.17
N ASP A 174 15.53 16.56 12.48
CA ASP A 174 16.07 17.68 13.28
C ASP A 174 15.36 19.02 13.00
N GLY A 175 14.04 18.97 12.81
CA GLY A 175 13.21 20.14 12.48
C GLY A 175 13.22 20.56 11.01
N ALA A 176 14.13 20.03 10.19
CA ALA A 176 14.21 20.28 8.76
C ALA A 176 13.39 19.26 7.94
N LEU A 177 12.83 19.72 6.82
CA LEU A 177 12.13 18.87 5.87
C LEU A 177 13.09 18.43 4.76
N LYS A 178 13.28 17.13 4.59
CA LYS A 178 14.28 16.59 3.65
C LYS A 178 13.68 15.54 2.72
N LEU A 179 14.05 15.58 1.44
CA LEU A 179 13.79 14.50 0.48
C LEU A 179 15.04 13.61 0.37
N HIS A 180 14.86 12.30 0.49
CA HIS A 180 15.97 11.34 0.38
C HIS A 180 16.21 10.95 -1.08
N GLU A 181 17.41 11.23 -1.60
CA GLU A 181 17.75 10.91 -2.99
C GLU A 181 18.41 9.54 -3.18
N GLY A 182 18.66 8.83 -2.08
CA GLY A 182 19.42 7.58 -2.04
C GLY A 182 20.78 7.76 -1.37
N GLY A 183 21.29 6.69 -0.76
CA GLY A 183 22.53 6.74 0.02
C GLY A 183 22.46 7.75 1.16
N ALA A 184 23.47 8.60 1.29
CA ALA A 184 23.52 9.69 2.28
C ALA A 184 23.14 11.07 1.67
N SER A 185 22.46 11.09 0.52
CA SER A 185 22.10 12.34 -0.18
C SER A 185 20.68 12.79 0.15
N TYR A 186 20.53 14.08 0.44
CA TYR A 186 19.27 14.72 0.80
C TYR A 186 19.11 16.07 0.10
N ILE A 187 17.88 16.39 -0.30
CA ILE A 187 17.48 17.74 -0.70
C ILE A 187 16.79 18.40 0.49
N ASP A 188 17.31 19.54 0.93
CA ASP A 188 16.66 20.38 1.92
C ASP A 188 15.50 21.16 1.31
N LEU A 189 14.34 21.09 1.94
CA LEU A 189 13.17 21.87 1.56
C LEU A 189 13.01 23.09 2.45
N LEU A 190 12.33 24.11 1.94
CA LEU A 190 11.91 25.24 2.74
C LEU A 190 11.07 24.75 3.92
N ARG A 191 11.43 25.18 5.12
CA ARG A 191 10.60 24.95 6.30
C ARG A 191 9.30 25.70 6.14
N ILE A 192 8.20 24.97 6.21
CA ILE A 192 6.85 25.52 6.27
C ILE A 192 6.14 24.97 7.49
N ASP A 193 5.15 25.71 7.98
CA ASP A 193 4.20 25.16 8.93
C ASP A 193 3.34 24.11 8.23
N PHE A 194 2.99 23.07 8.97
CA PHE A 194 2.16 21.99 8.47
C PHE A 194 1.18 21.52 9.54
N ALA A 195 0.04 21.03 9.08
CA ALA A 195 -1.00 20.48 9.93
C ALA A 195 -0.91 18.94 9.98
N LYS A 196 -1.68 18.35 10.89
CA LYS A 196 -1.65 16.91 11.15
C LYS A 196 -2.09 16.08 9.94
N GLU A 197 -2.95 16.64 9.09
CA GLU A 197 -3.41 16.08 7.82
C GLU A 197 -2.29 15.84 6.81
N GLN A 198 -1.13 16.47 6.99
CA GLN A 198 0.04 16.29 6.14
C GLN A 198 1.00 15.23 6.68
N VAL A 199 0.79 14.77 7.92
CA VAL A 199 1.73 13.88 8.63
C VAL A 199 1.43 12.42 8.32
N SER A 200 2.46 11.65 8.02
CA SER A 200 2.40 10.19 7.86
C SER A 200 3.58 9.51 8.57
N PRO A 201 3.42 8.25 9.02
CA PRO A 201 4.43 7.60 9.85
C PRO A 201 5.66 7.12 9.05
N THR A 202 6.79 7.02 9.74
CA THR A 202 7.92 6.21 9.28
C THR A 202 7.63 4.74 9.48
N ARG A 203 8.52 3.85 9.01
CA ARG A 203 8.35 2.40 9.22
C ARG A 203 8.22 2.07 10.71
N ASP A 204 9.04 2.71 11.54
CA ASP A 204 9.19 2.36 12.95
C ASP A 204 8.06 2.96 13.80
N SER A 205 7.47 4.10 13.40
CA SER A 205 6.30 4.69 14.09
C SER A 205 4.95 4.20 13.58
N ARG A 206 4.92 3.40 12.50
CA ARG A 206 3.70 3.02 11.77
C ARG A 206 2.71 2.23 12.60
N LEU A 207 3.18 1.23 13.36
CA LEU A 207 2.30 0.33 14.10
C LEU A 207 1.50 1.10 15.15
N ARG A 208 2.18 1.83 16.04
CA ARG A 208 1.55 2.68 17.06
C ARG A 208 0.62 3.73 16.43
N TRP A 209 1.05 4.38 15.36
CA TRP A 209 0.25 5.39 14.66
C TRP A 209 -1.05 4.81 14.11
N MET A 210 -0.98 3.68 13.41
CA MET A 210 -2.14 2.96 12.91
C MET A 210 -3.05 2.48 14.05
N GLN A 211 -2.45 1.89 15.10
CA GLN A 211 -3.18 1.31 16.21
C GLN A 211 -3.96 2.35 17.02
N SER A 212 -3.46 3.59 17.10
CA SER A 212 -4.16 4.70 17.72
C SER A 212 -5.48 5.10 17.03
N VAL A 213 -5.72 4.61 15.80
CA VAL A 213 -6.94 4.86 15.03
C VAL A 213 -7.77 3.59 14.84
N ILE A 214 -7.12 2.48 14.48
CA ILE A 214 -7.83 1.25 14.11
C ILE A 214 -8.23 0.45 15.35
N HIS A 215 -7.44 0.52 16.43
CA HIS A 215 -7.63 -0.28 17.65
C HIS A 215 -7.82 -1.77 17.33
N CYS A 216 -6.96 -2.32 16.47
CA CYS A 216 -7.09 -3.71 16.09
C CYS A 216 -6.76 -4.64 17.26
N THR A 217 -7.42 -5.79 17.31
CA THR A 217 -7.15 -6.82 18.32
C THR A 217 -6.26 -7.92 17.77
N HIS A 218 -6.26 -8.11 16.44
CA HIS A 218 -5.42 -9.08 15.75
C HIS A 218 -4.74 -8.39 14.57
N TYR A 219 -3.43 -8.62 14.39
CA TYR A 219 -2.69 -8.07 13.26
C TYR A 219 -1.99 -9.17 12.46
N ILE A 220 -2.31 -9.27 11.17
CA ILE A 220 -1.72 -10.28 10.29
C ILE A 220 -0.39 -9.79 9.73
N CYS A 221 0.69 -10.44 10.15
CA CYS A 221 2.06 -10.08 9.83
C CYS A 221 2.56 -10.84 8.60
N GLY A 222 3.12 -10.12 7.63
CA GLY A 222 3.99 -10.69 6.61
C GLY A 222 5.31 -11.21 7.21
N ALA A 223 6.02 -12.07 6.48
CA ALA A 223 7.31 -12.61 6.90
C ALA A 223 8.36 -11.52 7.22
N GLY A 224 8.41 -10.46 6.40
CA GLY A 224 9.31 -9.31 6.64
C GLY A 224 8.89 -8.46 7.84
N GLU A 225 7.59 -8.28 8.07
CA GLU A 225 7.05 -7.53 9.22
C GLU A 225 7.43 -8.16 10.55
N GLN A 226 7.42 -9.49 10.63
CA GLN A 226 7.79 -10.21 11.85
C GLN A 226 9.21 -9.90 12.34
N ALA A 227 10.11 -9.48 11.45
CA ALA A 227 11.49 -9.17 11.81
C ALA A 227 11.68 -7.77 12.44
N TYR A 228 10.73 -6.85 12.26
CA TYR A 228 10.89 -5.46 12.70
C TYR A 228 9.73 -4.91 13.54
N LEU A 229 8.56 -5.56 13.57
CA LEU A 229 7.48 -5.13 14.45
C LEU A 229 7.92 -5.26 15.91
N ASN A 230 7.72 -4.19 16.67
CA ASN A 230 7.99 -4.17 18.10
C ASN A 230 6.68 -4.40 18.87
N PRO A 231 6.49 -5.56 19.52
CA PRO A 231 5.27 -5.84 20.27
C PRO A 231 4.99 -4.84 21.39
N ALA A 232 6.02 -4.16 21.90
CA ALA A 232 5.86 -3.13 22.95
C ALA A 232 5.11 -1.88 22.45
N ASP A 233 5.04 -1.65 21.14
CA ASP A 233 4.33 -0.49 20.56
C ASP A 233 2.80 -0.68 20.55
N ALA A 234 2.33 -1.92 20.68
CA ALA A 234 0.92 -2.29 20.73
C ALA A 234 0.73 -3.63 21.47
N PRO A 235 0.96 -3.67 22.79
CA PRO A 235 0.94 -4.89 23.59
C PRO A 235 -0.43 -5.58 23.64
N GLU A 236 -1.50 -4.88 23.27
CA GLU A 236 -2.86 -5.40 23.19
C GLU A 236 -3.15 -6.23 21.92
N ILE A 237 -2.26 -6.22 20.93
CA ILE A 237 -2.45 -6.91 19.65
C ILE A 237 -1.99 -8.37 19.75
N THR A 238 -2.85 -9.28 19.27
CA THR A 238 -2.43 -10.64 18.92
C THR A 238 -1.87 -10.67 17.51
N PHE A 239 -0.56 -10.90 17.37
CA PHE A 239 0.08 -11.02 16.06
C PHE A 239 -0.14 -12.41 15.46
N VAL A 240 -0.64 -12.44 14.23
CA VAL A 240 -0.96 -13.67 13.49
C VAL A 240 -0.08 -13.73 12.24
N PRO A 241 0.77 -14.74 12.05
CA PRO A 241 1.53 -14.85 10.81
C PRO A 241 0.58 -15.14 9.64
N ARG A 242 0.79 -14.47 8.50
CA ARG A 242 0.09 -14.84 7.26
C ARG A 242 0.47 -16.27 6.86
N ASP A 243 -0.42 -16.92 6.12
CA ASP A 243 -0.15 -18.23 5.55
C ASP A 243 1.04 -18.16 4.57
N THR A 244 1.79 -19.26 4.49
CA THR A 244 2.92 -19.37 3.55
C THR A 244 2.40 -19.45 2.12
N ILE A 245 3.08 -18.79 1.19
CA ILE A 245 2.72 -18.79 -0.24
C ILE A 245 3.99 -18.81 -1.10
N ASP A 246 3.95 -19.58 -2.18
CA ASP A 246 5.00 -19.62 -3.18
C ASP A 246 5.06 -18.32 -3.97
N ARG A 247 6.23 -17.99 -4.54
CA ARG A 247 6.41 -16.84 -5.44
C ARG A 247 5.82 -15.55 -4.86
N SER A 248 6.06 -15.30 -3.58
CA SER A 248 5.35 -14.30 -2.78
C SER A 248 5.34 -12.89 -3.38
N ASP A 249 6.40 -12.55 -4.12
CA ASP A 249 6.58 -11.23 -4.75
C ASP A 249 5.98 -11.12 -6.16
N GLU A 250 5.50 -12.22 -6.74
CA GLU A 250 4.78 -12.21 -8.01
C GLU A 250 3.30 -11.83 -7.80
N ALA A 251 2.67 -11.34 -8.86
CA ALA A 251 1.26 -10.98 -8.84
C ALA A 251 0.36 -12.22 -8.71
N TYR A 252 -0.71 -12.07 -7.95
CA TYR A 252 -1.76 -13.07 -7.82
C TYR A 252 -2.84 -12.86 -8.87
N THR A 253 -3.06 -13.86 -9.72
CA THR A 253 -4.08 -13.82 -10.79
C THR A 253 -4.92 -15.11 -10.86
N ASP A 254 -4.83 -15.94 -9.81
CA ASP A 254 -5.24 -17.34 -9.85
C ASP A 254 -6.67 -17.60 -9.34
N LEU A 255 -7.52 -16.56 -9.16
CA LEU A 255 -8.89 -16.78 -8.65
C LEU A 255 -9.67 -17.72 -9.57
N PRO A 256 -10.57 -18.58 -9.07
CA PRO A 256 -11.43 -19.39 -9.92
C PRO A 256 -12.31 -18.52 -10.83
N SER A 257 -12.73 -19.08 -11.97
CA SER A 257 -13.74 -18.49 -12.86
C SER A 257 -15.14 -18.71 -12.33
#